data_AF-A0A848X2J3-F1
#
_entry.id   AF-A0A848X2J3-F1
#
_cell.length_a   1.000
_cell.length_b   1.000
_cell.length_c   1.000
_cell.angle_alpha   90.00
_cell.angle_beta   90.00
_cell.angle_gamma   90.00
#
_symmetry.space_group_name_H-M   'P 1'
#
loop_
_entity.id
_entity.type
_entity.pdbx_description
1 polymer ?
#
loop_
_entity_poly.entity_id
_entity_poly.type
_entity_poly.pdbx_seq_one_letter_code
_entity_poly.pdbx_strand_id
1 'polypeptide(L)'
;MIEPFLWILWGTWILQAFLSAVNVLAWGSARKKQDKRFEGITAGSQKQAAVIIPVKGFNKNLTPLFFEGIFTQQYSKYRAIITVESAEDPALKWLREELELDEDQTHWSPDNPEAGLQEIVLVVAGESEGRGQKVHNQIAAFGELTDVDVNIVFADADIRLDQDWLANLTAPLNAELYQFSTTYRWLVPTKYSVANLFVSVINSSVATLSGREGWNMLWGGSMALTHSAFRDLDVPELFSGSMNDDLRLGKAARRRGYRIALIRSLMMPTPINMSWAKVFEFGRRQYYQVKHFTNVFFWVALFMPGLYVVSFTSALVSVFAFENFYAWIPIGAVTTFDQVRALARARIIQDLFDKETVKRLNDTAWVEHMFTPVWMLIHWIMVIAAAFAKKVTWAGVTYEVKSRNETVIHARKSIGDAAPGIPKADEADEADEADEADEADEADEADEADEADEADEKPATSDPDDEEKASKKEKKKKKKKRKKKKKKKKTKDQKEKKDKEKSESSSSSDSPDSDST
;
A
#
# COMPACT_ATOMS: atom_id res chain seq x y z
N MET A 1 -36.44 -7.89 19.25
CA MET A 1 -34.98 -8.12 19.40
C MET A 1 -34.14 -7.61 18.23
N ILE A 2 -34.67 -7.59 16.99
CA ILE A 2 -33.92 -7.12 15.81
C ILE A 2 -33.76 -5.58 15.77
N GLU A 3 -34.75 -4.83 16.27
CA GLU A 3 -34.77 -3.37 16.19
C GLU A 3 -33.58 -2.67 16.90
N PRO A 4 -33.19 -3.01 18.14
CA PRO A 4 -31.98 -2.44 18.74
C PRO A 4 -30.70 -2.75 17.97
N PHE A 5 -30.62 -3.93 17.34
CA PHE A 5 -29.47 -4.34 16.54
C PHE A 5 -29.35 -3.51 15.26
N LEU A 6 -30.46 -3.25 14.57
CA LEU A 6 -30.48 -2.38 13.39
C LEU A 6 -30.00 -0.96 13.70
N TRP A 7 -30.40 -0.40 14.83
CA TRP A 7 -29.93 0.93 15.24
C TRP A 7 -28.44 0.98 15.56
N ILE A 8 -27.86 -0.08 16.15
CA ILE A 8 -26.41 -0.19 16.35
C ILE A 8 -25.68 -0.30 15.01
N LEU A 9 -26.19 -1.12 14.09
CA LEU A 9 -25.63 -1.29 12.75
C LEU A 9 -25.63 0.06 11.99
N TRP A 10 -26.79 0.72 11.93
CA TRP A 10 -26.95 2.02 11.29
C TRP A 10 -26.14 3.13 11.95
N GLY A 11 -26.06 3.15 13.28
CA GLY A 11 -25.19 4.08 14.02
C GLY A 11 -23.71 3.88 13.66
N THR A 12 -23.27 2.63 13.52
CA THR A 12 -21.90 2.30 13.11
C THR A 12 -21.63 2.70 11.65
N TRP A 13 -22.62 2.52 10.76
CA TRP A 13 -22.54 2.95 9.37
C TRP A 13 -22.48 4.48 9.22
N ILE A 14 -23.28 5.22 9.98
CA ILE A 14 -23.20 6.69 10.05
C ILE A 14 -21.81 7.11 10.53
N LEU A 15 -21.30 6.49 11.60
CA LEU A 15 -19.97 6.78 12.13
C LEU A 15 -18.87 6.49 11.09
N GLN A 16 -18.97 5.39 10.36
CA GLN A 16 -18.06 5.04 9.27
C GLN A 16 -18.04 6.13 8.19
N ALA A 17 -19.22 6.56 7.71
CA ALA A 17 -19.35 7.59 6.68
C ALA A 17 -18.80 8.94 7.16
N PHE A 18 -19.11 9.33 8.40
CA PHE A 18 -18.57 10.53 9.03
C PHE A 18 -17.04 10.50 9.10
N LEU A 19 -16.45 9.43 9.62
CA LEU A 19 -14.99 9.29 9.74
C LEU A 19 -14.31 9.29 8.36
N SER A 20 -14.94 8.66 7.36
CA SER A 20 -14.44 8.70 5.98
C SER A 20 -14.46 10.12 5.43
N ALA A 21 -15.53 10.89 5.62
CA ALA A 21 -15.64 12.26 5.18
C ALA A 21 -14.58 13.16 5.85
N VAL A 22 -14.41 13.03 7.18
CA VAL A 22 -13.38 13.75 7.94
C VAL A 22 -11.97 13.42 7.44
N ASN A 23 -11.69 12.14 7.15
CA ASN A 23 -10.37 11.72 6.66
C ASN A 23 -10.03 12.37 5.31
N VAL A 24 -10.98 12.36 4.36
CA VAL A 24 -10.77 12.96 3.03
C VAL A 24 -10.70 14.49 3.11
N LEU A 25 -11.53 15.14 3.96
CA LEU A 25 -11.46 16.58 4.20
C LEU A 25 -10.10 17.01 4.77
N ALA A 26 -9.55 16.23 5.70
CA ALA A 26 -8.26 16.52 6.32
C ALA A 26 -7.07 16.30 5.36
N TRP A 27 -7.28 15.62 4.23
CA TRP A 27 -6.22 15.20 3.32
C TRP A 27 -5.45 16.40 2.75
N GLY A 28 -6.14 17.44 2.27
CA GLY A 28 -5.49 18.63 1.67
C GLY A 28 -4.64 19.39 2.69
N SER A 29 -5.13 19.56 3.92
CA SER A 29 -4.34 20.16 5.00
C SER A 29 -3.16 19.29 5.42
N ALA A 30 -3.32 17.97 5.42
CA ALA A 30 -2.24 17.03 5.71
C ALA A 30 -1.14 17.07 4.63
N ARG A 31 -1.53 17.15 3.34
CA ARG A 31 -0.62 17.36 2.21
C ARG A 31 0.17 18.66 2.38
N LYS A 32 -0.51 19.81 2.53
CA LYS A 32 0.17 21.11 2.66
C LYS A 32 1.16 21.15 3.85
N LYS A 33 0.82 20.51 4.97
CA LYS A 33 1.74 20.36 6.11
C LYS A 33 2.93 19.46 5.80
N GLN A 34 2.73 18.41 5.01
CA GLN A 34 3.79 17.51 4.55
C GLN A 34 4.72 18.20 3.56
N ASP A 35 4.17 18.88 2.55
CA ASP A 35 4.91 19.63 1.54
C ASP A 35 5.81 20.67 2.23
N LYS A 36 5.25 21.50 3.13
CA LYS A 36 6.03 22.46 3.92
C LYS A 36 7.11 21.83 4.80
N ARG A 37 6.91 20.60 5.26
CA ARG A 37 7.91 19.88 6.09
C ARG A 37 9.12 19.44 5.28
N PHE A 38 8.91 19.16 4.00
CA PHE A 38 9.95 18.70 3.08
C PHE A 38 10.43 19.79 2.11
N GLU A 39 9.77 20.95 2.13
CA GLU A 39 10.17 22.17 1.46
C GLU A 39 11.59 22.58 1.92
N GLY A 40 12.47 22.84 0.96
CA GLY A 40 13.86 23.24 1.22
C GLY A 40 14.86 22.09 1.40
N ILE A 41 14.47 20.83 1.17
CA ILE A 41 15.44 19.76 0.92
C ILE A 41 16.06 20.03 -0.46
N THR A 42 17.16 20.78 -0.46
CA THR A 42 17.84 21.23 -1.68
C THR A 42 18.66 20.10 -2.32
N ALA A 43 19.08 20.29 -3.56
CA ALA A 43 19.98 19.37 -4.26
C ALA A 43 21.24 19.01 -3.44
N GLY A 44 21.77 19.93 -2.63
CA GLY A 44 22.95 19.67 -1.78
C GLY A 44 22.69 18.74 -0.58
N SER A 45 21.42 18.44 -0.26
CA SER A 45 21.02 17.52 0.80
C SER A 45 20.57 16.15 0.29
N GLN A 46 20.47 16.00 -1.04
CA GLN A 46 20.12 14.75 -1.67
C GLN A 46 21.28 13.77 -1.55
N LYS A 47 20.97 12.54 -1.14
CA LYS A 47 21.95 11.46 -1.02
C LYS A 47 21.85 10.56 -2.24
N GLN A 48 22.96 9.95 -2.62
CA GLN A 48 23.05 8.99 -3.72
C GLN A 48 21.88 7.99 -3.71
N ALA A 49 21.25 7.81 -4.87
CA ALA A 49 20.14 6.88 -5.04
C ALA A 49 20.41 5.82 -6.11
N ALA A 50 20.10 4.56 -5.82
CA ALA A 50 19.97 3.51 -6.82
C ALA A 50 18.49 3.26 -7.12
N VAL A 51 18.11 3.38 -8.40
CA VAL A 51 16.74 3.17 -8.87
C VAL A 51 16.66 1.80 -9.55
N ILE A 52 15.98 0.85 -8.91
CA ILE A 52 15.76 -0.51 -9.43
C ILE A 52 14.45 -0.54 -10.21
N ILE A 53 14.55 -0.95 -11.47
CA ILE A 53 13.46 -0.91 -12.44
C ILE A 53 13.31 -2.30 -13.08
N PRO A 54 12.41 -3.15 -12.58
CA PRO A 54 12.01 -4.35 -13.30
C PRO A 54 11.14 -3.98 -14.52
N VAL A 55 11.52 -4.49 -15.69
CA VAL A 55 10.83 -4.24 -16.96
C VAL A 55 10.42 -5.56 -17.61
N LYS A 56 9.28 -5.55 -18.28
CA LYS A 56 8.83 -6.66 -19.13
C LYS A 56 8.06 -6.13 -20.33
N GLY A 57 8.48 -6.52 -21.53
CA GLY A 57 7.85 -6.10 -22.78
C GLY A 57 8.06 -4.61 -23.09
N PHE A 58 7.42 -4.14 -24.17
CA PHE A 58 7.59 -2.77 -24.65
C PHE A 58 6.25 -2.12 -25.02
N ASN A 59 5.92 -1.03 -24.36
CA ASN A 59 4.76 -0.19 -24.71
C ASN A 59 5.25 1.06 -25.46
N LYS A 60 4.89 1.16 -26.74
CA LYS A 60 5.33 2.25 -27.64
C LYS A 60 5.00 3.66 -27.13
N ASN A 61 3.95 3.81 -26.32
CA ASN A 61 3.49 5.10 -25.82
C ASN A 61 4.01 5.41 -24.41
N LEU A 62 4.41 4.39 -23.64
CA LEU A 62 4.72 4.54 -22.22
C LEU A 62 6.20 4.28 -21.92
N THR A 63 6.81 3.26 -22.52
CA THR A 63 8.19 2.88 -22.26
C THR A 63 9.16 4.03 -22.58
N PRO A 64 9.10 4.71 -23.74
CA PRO A 64 9.97 5.86 -24.01
C PRO A 64 9.76 7.00 -23.02
N LEU A 65 8.51 7.34 -22.68
CA LEU A 65 8.19 8.42 -21.73
C LEU A 65 8.68 8.12 -20.32
N PHE A 66 8.57 6.85 -19.88
CA PHE A 66 9.08 6.42 -18.59
C PHE A 66 10.60 6.59 -18.51
N PHE A 67 11.33 6.11 -19.54
CA PHE A 67 12.79 6.21 -19.58
C PHE A 67 13.30 7.63 -19.79
N GLU A 68 12.62 8.46 -20.58
CA GLU A 68 12.88 9.90 -20.65
C GLU A 68 12.76 10.52 -19.24
N GLY A 69 11.74 10.15 -18.49
CA GLY A 69 11.58 10.55 -17.09
C GLY A 69 12.74 10.10 -16.21
N ILE A 70 13.26 8.88 -16.39
CA ILE A 70 14.45 8.38 -15.68
C ILE A 70 15.70 9.15 -16.07
N PHE A 71 15.93 9.44 -17.35
CA PHE A 71 17.15 10.11 -17.84
C PHE A 71 17.20 11.59 -17.41
N THR A 72 16.05 12.19 -17.16
CA THR A 72 15.92 13.64 -16.92
C THR A 72 15.52 14.01 -15.50
N GLN A 73 15.65 13.10 -14.52
CA GLN A 73 15.34 13.44 -13.12
C GLN A 73 16.22 14.59 -12.62
N GLN A 74 15.58 15.57 -11.99
CA GLN A 74 16.20 16.67 -11.26
C GLN A 74 16.65 16.17 -9.88
N TYR A 75 17.68 15.34 -9.89
CA TYR A 75 18.31 14.76 -8.71
C TYR A 75 19.82 14.86 -8.82
N SER A 76 20.50 15.15 -7.71
CA SER A 76 21.92 15.49 -7.72
C SER A 76 22.80 14.33 -8.20
N LYS A 77 22.60 13.13 -7.67
CA LYS A 77 23.36 11.92 -8.03
C LYS A 77 22.51 10.68 -7.86
N TYR A 78 22.30 9.95 -8.96
CA TYR A 78 21.58 8.69 -8.96
C TYR A 78 22.05 7.79 -10.10
N ARG A 79 21.76 6.50 -9.98
CA ARG A 79 21.95 5.52 -11.06
C ARG A 79 20.73 4.64 -11.19
N ALA A 80 20.52 4.07 -12.37
CA ALA A 80 19.41 3.18 -12.67
C ALA A 80 19.91 1.75 -12.90
N ILE A 81 19.28 0.78 -12.24
CA ILE A 81 19.53 -0.65 -12.42
C ILE A 81 18.27 -1.22 -13.06
N ILE A 82 18.34 -1.46 -14.36
CA ILE A 82 17.23 -1.95 -15.18
C ILE A 82 17.34 -3.46 -15.27
N THR A 83 16.27 -4.16 -14.92
CA THR A 83 16.27 -5.61 -14.81
C THR A 83 15.18 -6.23 -15.66
N VAL A 84 15.52 -7.23 -16.46
CA VAL A 84 14.60 -7.94 -17.35
C VAL A 84 14.61 -9.44 -17.08
N GLU A 85 13.51 -10.11 -17.44
CA GLU A 85 13.40 -11.57 -17.34
C GLU A 85 14.32 -12.27 -18.36
N SER A 86 14.46 -11.72 -19.56
CA SER A 86 15.17 -12.35 -20.69
C SER A 86 16.00 -11.35 -21.49
N ALA A 87 17.10 -11.80 -22.09
CA ALA A 87 17.87 -11.03 -23.05
C ALA A 87 17.08 -10.70 -24.33
N GLU A 88 16.02 -11.46 -24.60
CA GLU A 88 15.12 -11.25 -25.74
C GLU A 88 14.01 -10.23 -25.47
N ASP A 89 13.96 -9.65 -24.27
CA ASP A 89 12.91 -8.69 -23.92
C ASP A 89 12.95 -7.46 -24.85
N PRO A 90 11.83 -7.09 -25.50
CA PRO A 90 11.78 -5.94 -26.40
C PRO A 90 12.22 -4.62 -25.76
N ALA A 91 12.01 -4.40 -24.47
CA ALA A 91 12.49 -3.19 -23.80
C ALA A 91 14.02 -3.18 -23.65
N LEU A 92 14.66 -4.33 -23.44
CA LEU A 92 16.12 -4.40 -23.41
C LEU A 92 16.71 -4.06 -24.78
N LYS A 93 16.12 -4.60 -25.85
CA LYS A 93 16.54 -4.31 -27.23
C LYS A 93 16.44 -2.82 -27.53
N TRP A 94 15.29 -2.21 -27.22
CA TRP A 94 15.08 -0.78 -27.39
C TRP A 94 16.06 0.06 -26.56
N LEU A 95 16.31 -0.28 -25.30
CA LEU A 95 17.27 0.45 -24.45
C LEU A 95 18.69 0.39 -25.01
N ARG A 96 19.11 -0.76 -25.57
CA ARG A 96 20.42 -0.88 -26.19
C ARG A 96 20.54 -0.01 -27.44
N GLU A 97 19.51 0.04 -28.26
CA GLU A 97 19.46 0.93 -29.43
C GLU A 97 19.50 2.41 -28.99
N GLU A 98 18.68 2.81 -28.01
CA GLU A 98 18.58 4.19 -27.53
C GLU A 98 19.88 4.67 -26.87
N LEU A 99 20.61 3.78 -26.19
CA LEU A 99 21.86 4.09 -25.49
C LEU A 99 23.11 3.77 -26.33
N GLU A 100 22.94 3.33 -27.58
CA GLU A 100 24.01 2.91 -28.50
C GLU A 100 24.96 1.86 -27.90
N LEU A 101 24.38 0.82 -27.29
CA LEU A 101 25.10 -0.25 -26.58
C LEU A 101 25.26 -1.52 -27.43
N ASP A 102 26.43 -2.15 -27.34
CA ASP A 102 26.68 -3.50 -27.87
C ASP A 102 25.94 -4.58 -27.06
N GLU A 103 25.78 -5.79 -27.63
CA GLU A 103 25.02 -6.88 -27.01
C GLU A 103 25.59 -7.39 -25.67
N ASP A 104 26.90 -7.28 -25.46
CA ASP A 104 27.60 -7.69 -24.25
C ASP A 104 27.76 -6.56 -23.22
N GLN A 105 27.47 -5.32 -23.62
CA GLN A 105 27.61 -4.17 -22.75
C GLN A 105 26.44 -4.09 -21.76
N THR A 106 26.77 -4.12 -20.46
CA THR A 106 25.81 -4.07 -19.35
C THR A 106 25.82 -2.75 -18.59
N HIS A 107 26.80 -1.88 -18.84
CA HIS A 107 26.92 -0.58 -18.19
C HIS A 107 26.97 0.54 -19.23
N TRP A 108 26.25 1.61 -18.94
CA TRP A 108 26.28 2.86 -19.71
C TRP A 108 26.47 4.04 -18.76
N SER A 109 27.26 5.02 -19.17
CA SER A 109 27.43 6.27 -18.42
C SER A 109 27.19 7.46 -19.35
N PRO A 110 26.47 8.50 -18.90
CA PRO A 110 26.30 9.72 -19.69
C PRO A 110 27.61 10.52 -19.74
N ASP A 111 27.73 11.41 -20.72
CA ASP A 111 28.90 12.28 -20.92
C ASP A 111 29.22 13.18 -19.71
N ASN A 112 28.20 13.54 -18.92
CA ASN A 112 28.34 14.41 -17.74
C ASN A 112 27.71 13.79 -16.49
N PRO A 113 28.36 12.81 -15.85
CA PRO A 113 27.80 12.06 -14.72
C PRO A 113 27.76 12.88 -13.41
N GLU A 114 28.41 14.04 -13.35
CA GLU A 114 28.39 14.89 -12.14
C GLU A 114 27.08 15.70 -12.01
N ALA A 115 26.22 15.69 -13.02
CA ALA A 115 25.01 16.51 -13.10
C ALA A 115 23.70 15.69 -13.08
N GLY A 116 23.68 14.52 -12.45
CA GLY A 116 22.46 13.77 -12.16
C GLY A 116 22.59 12.27 -12.31
N LEU A 117 22.08 11.74 -13.44
CA LEU A 117 22.23 10.33 -13.76
C LEU A 117 23.71 10.01 -13.94
N GLN A 118 24.22 9.02 -13.24
CA GLN A 118 25.63 8.65 -13.26
C GLN A 118 25.88 7.41 -14.10
N GLU A 119 24.93 6.49 -14.10
CA GLU A 119 25.09 5.17 -14.69
C GLU A 119 23.71 4.52 -14.93
N ILE A 120 23.63 3.74 -16.00
CA ILE A 120 22.59 2.75 -16.23
C ILE A 120 23.24 1.37 -16.25
N VAL A 121 22.72 0.45 -15.45
CA VAL A 121 23.13 -0.95 -15.40
C VAL A 121 22.00 -1.82 -15.93
N LEU A 122 22.30 -2.71 -16.88
CA LEU A 122 21.36 -3.65 -17.49
C LEU A 122 21.61 -5.05 -16.94
N VAL A 123 20.59 -5.66 -16.33
CA VAL A 123 20.67 -6.99 -15.70
C VAL A 123 19.61 -7.91 -16.31
N VAL A 124 20.05 -9.05 -16.83
CA VAL A 124 19.15 -10.14 -17.23
C VAL A 124 19.05 -11.13 -16.06
N ALA A 125 17.89 -11.18 -15.41
CA ALA A 125 17.68 -11.97 -14.20
C ALA A 125 17.35 -13.44 -14.47
N GLY A 126 16.89 -13.76 -15.68
CA GLY A 126 16.35 -15.08 -16.02
C GLY A 126 14.95 -15.31 -15.46
N GLU A 127 14.43 -16.51 -15.70
CA GLU A 127 13.13 -16.91 -15.21
C GLU A 127 13.17 -17.23 -13.71
N SER A 128 12.11 -16.87 -12.99
CA SER A 128 11.93 -17.30 -11.61
C SER A 128 11.39 -18.74 -11.52
N GLU A 129 11.86 -19.51 -10.53
CA GLU A 129 11.44 -20.90 -10.30
C GLU A 129 10.55 -21.09 -9.05
N GLY A 130 10.55 -20.12 -8.12
CA GLY A 130 9.85 -20.26 -6.83
C GLY A 130 9.47 -18.94 -6.16
N ARG A 131 9.36 -17.87 -6.96
CA ARG A 131 9.03 -16.50 -6.49
C ARG A 131 8.38 -15.70 -7.61
N GLY A 132 7.80 -14.55 -7.27
CA GLY A 132 7.27 -13.62 -8.26
C GLY A 132 8.36 -13.14 -9.22
N GLN A 133 8.10 -13.10 -10.52
CA GLN A 133 9.12 -12.71 -11.50
C GLN A 133 9.65 -11.30 -11.24
N LYS A 134 8.79 -10.33 -10.90
CA LYS A 134 9.23 -8.98 -10.51
C LYS A 134 10.21 -9.00 -9.34
N VAL A 135 9.90 -9.80 -8.31
CA VAL A 135 10.74 -9.97 -7.12
C VAL A 135 12.07 -10.62 -7.48
N HIS A 136 12.06 -11.60 -8.39
CA HIS A 136 13.27 -12.23 -8.92
C HIS A 136 14.19 -11.23 -9.62
N ASN A 137 13.61 -10.41 -10.52
CA ASN A 137 14.34 -9.35 -11.21
C ASN A 137 14.94 -8.34 -10.23
N GLN A 138 14.19 -7.92 -9.20
CA GLN A 138 14.69 -7.04 -8.15
C GLN A 138 15.84 -7.67 -7.35
N ILE A 139 15.77 -8.98 -7.04
CA ILE A 139 16.87 -9.67 -6.34
C ILE A 139 18.14 -9.71 -7.18
N ALA A 140 18.03 -9.94 -8.50
CA ALA A 140 19.18 -9.84 -9.39
C ALA A 140 19.80 -8.43 -9.34
N ALA A 141 18.96 -7.39 -9.31
CA ALA A 141 19.41 -6.00 -9.16
C ALA A 141 20.16 -5.72 -7.84
N PHE A 142 19.86 -6.47 -6.77
CA PHE A 142 20.53 -6.27 -5.48
C PHE A 142 22.01 -6.60 -5.52
N GLY A 143 22.45 -7.47 -6.44
CA GLY A 143 23.87 -7.77 -6.65
C GLY A 143 24.67 -6.56 -7.14
N GLU A 144 24.00 -5.60 -7.77
CA GLU A 144 24.61 -4.37 -8.27
C GLU A 144 24.69 -3.26 -7.23
N LEU A 145 23.98 -3.39 -6.10
CA LEU A 145 23.97 -2.37 -5.05
C LEU A 145 25.33 -2.23 -4.37
N THR A 146 25.68 -0.99 -4.04
CA THR A 146 26.96 -0.64 -3.42
C THR A 146 26.74 0.18 -2.14
N ASP A 147 27.76 0.29 -1.29
CA ASP A 147 27.67 1.11 -0.07
C ASP A 147 27.51 2.61 -0.36
N VAL A 148 27.77 3.08 -1.59
CA VAL A 148 27.50 4.48 -1.97
C VAL A 148 26.02 4.74 -2.17
N ASP A 149 25.20 3.73 -2.49
CA ASP A 149 23.76 3.88 -2.69
C ASP A 149 23.06 4.07 -1.35
N VAL A 150 22.90 5.32 -0.89
CA VAL A 150 22.31 5.60 0.42
C VAL A 150 20.80 5.38 0.44
N ASN A 151 20.15 5.69 -0.69
CA ASN A 151 18.73 5.44 -0.92
C ASN A 151 18.57 4.38 -2.00
N ILE A 152 17.68 3.41 -1.76
CA ILE A 152 17.27 2.42 -2.75
C ILE A 152 15.83 2.74 -3.13
N VAL A 153 15.56 2.81 -4.43
CA VAL A 153 14.26 3.20 -4.98
C VAL A 153 13.79 2.10 -5.91
N PHE A 154 12.50 1.78 -5.86
CA PHE A 154 11.84 0.84 -6.75
C PHE A 154 10.80 1.59 -7.57
N ALA A 155 10.78 1.34 -8.88
CA ALA A 155 9.78 1.89 -9.79
C ALA A 155 9.29 0.80 -10.77
N ASP A 156 7.98 0.73 -10.98
CA ASP A 156 7.43 -0.03 -12.10
C ASP A 156 7.58 0.77 -13.40
N ALA A 157 7.89 0.10 -14.50
CA ALA A 157 8.06 0.74 -15.81
C ALA A 157 6.74 1.14 -16.49
N ASP A 158 5.60 0.96 -15.81
CA ASP A 158 4.25 1.25 -16.29
C ASP A 158 3.64 2.54 -15.67
N ILE A 159 4.48 3.38 -15.06
CA ILE A 159 4.08 4.67 -14.49
C ILE A 159 4.66 5.83 -15.30
N ARG A 160 4.12 7.03 -15.12
CA ARG A 160 4.70 8.25 -15.69
C ARG A 160 5.51 8.98 -14.63
N LEU A 161 6.78 9.27 -14.90
CA LEU A 161 7.67 9.96 -13.96
C LEU A 161 7.82 11.44 -14.33
N ASP A 162 7.46 12.34 -13.42
CA ASP A 162 7.79 13.76 -13.53
C ASP A 162 9.26 13.99 -13.13
N GLN A 163 9.86 15.08 -13.60
CA GLN A 163 11.30 15.37 -13.39
C GLN A 163 11.71 15.49 -11.92
N ASP A 164 10.78 15.81 -11.01
CA ASP A 164 11.04 15.94 -9.57
C ASP A 164 10.61 14.69 -8.77
N TRP A 165 10.17 13.61 -9.44
CA TRP A 165 9.69 12.39 -8.81
C TRP A 165 10.67 11.82 -7.79
N LEU A 166 11.93 11.64 -8.18
CA LEU A 166 12.96 11.03 -7.32
C LEU A 166 13.28 11.93 -6.12
N ALA A 167 13.32 13.25 -6.35
CA ALA A 167 13.53 14.24 -5.31
C ALA A 167 12.39 14.22 -4.27
N ASN A 168 11.14 14.22 -4.74
CA ASN A 168 9.95 14.17 -3.89
C ASN A 168 9.81 12.85 -3.13
N LEU A 169 10.08 11.73 -3.81
CA LEU A 169 9.99 10.40 -3.20
C LEU A 169 11.03 10.23 -2.11
N THR A 170 12.27 10.66 -2.33
CA THR A 170 13.38 10.47 -1.36
C THR A 170 13.51 11.59 -0.33
N ALA A 171 12.79 12.70 -0.48
CA ALA A 171 12.80 13.82 0.47
C ALA A 171 12.70 13.39 1.96
N PRO A 172 11.77 12.52 2.39
CA PRO A 172 11.70 12.13 3.81
C PRO A 172 12.90 11.30 4.30
N LEU A 173 13.59 10.61 3.39
CA LEU A 173 14.77 9.78 3.66
C LEU A 173 16.02 10.67 3.75
N ASN A 174 16.14 11.63 2.82
CA ASN A 174 17.21 12.63 2.81
C ASN A 174 17.17 13.52 4.06
N ALA A 175 15.98 13.86 4.54
CA ALA A 175 15.78 14.55 5.81
C ALA A 175 15.99 13.65 7.05
N GLU A 176 16.27 12.36 6.88
CA GLU A 176 16.47 11.37 7.95
C GLU A 176 15.26 11.23 8.89
N LEU A 177 14.07 11.59 8.40
CA LEU A 177 12.84 11.56 9.18
C LEU A 177 12.13 10.19 9.07
N TYR A 178 12.33 9.48 7.97
CA TYR A 178 11.70 8.20 7.67
C TYR A 178 12.72 7.23 7.05
N GLN A 179 12.50 5.94 7.26
CA GLN A 179 13.31 4.89 6.63
C GLN A 179 12.71 4.44 5.29
N PHE A 180 11.41 4.70 5.10
CA PHE A 180 10.65 4.32 3.92
C PHE A 180 9.80 5.48 3.44
N SER A 181 9.67 5.59 2.13
CA SER A 181 8.67 6.42 1.48
C SER A 181 8.00 5.66 0.34
N THR A 182 6.82 6.11 -0.03
CA THR A 182 6.04 5.53 -1.12
C THR A 182 5.03 6.56 -1.59
N THR A 183 4.45 6.31 -2.74
CA THR A 183 3.27 7.00 -3.21
C THR A 183 2.16 5.99 -3.51
N TYR A 184 1.13 6.39 -4.21
CA TYR A 184 0.10 5.51 -4.70
C TYR A 184 -0.37 5.98 -6.07
N ARG A 185 -0.92 5.04 -6.84
CA ARG A 185 -1.54 5.34 -8.13
C ARG A 185 -2.92 5.97 -7.96
N TRP A 186 -3.29 6.76 -8.94
CA TRP A 186 -4.65 7.21 -9.19
C TRP A 186 -5.05 6.76 -10.59
N LEU A 187 -6.02 5.84 -10.69
CA LEU A 187 -6.44 5.32 -12.00
C LEU A 187 -7.23 6.38 -12.77
N VAL A 188 -6.76 6.76 -13.96
CA VAL A 188 -7.34 7.80 -14.83
C VAL A 188 -7.92 7.14 -16.08
N PRO A 189 -9.25 7.20 -16.31
CA PRO A 189 -9.86 6.71 -17.53
C PRO A 189 -9.28 7.37 -18.79
N THR A 190 -8.77 6.58 -19.74
CA THR A 190 -8.39 7.09 -21.07
C THR A 190 -9.57 7.14 -22.03
N LYS A 191 -10.53 6.22 -21.84
CA LYS A 191 -11.81 6.17 -22.55
C LYS A 191 -12.98 6.19 -21.57
N TYR A 192 -14.07 6.84 -21.98
CA TYR A 192 -15.32 6.80 -21.25
C TYR A 192 -15.93 5.39 -21.33
N SER A 193 -15.96 4.68 -20.21
CA SER A 193 -16.69 3.42 -20.05
C SER A 193 -17.14 3.29 -18.61
N VAL A 194 -18.29 2.64 -18.36
CA VAL A 194 -18.80 2.48 -16.99
C VAL A 194 -17.80 1.71 -16.13
N ALA A 195 -17.16 0.67 -16.67
CA ALA A 195 -16.12 -0.08 -15.95
C ALA A 195 -14.95 0.81 -15.51
N ASN A 196 -14.44 1.67 -16.40
CA ASN A 196 -13.35 2.61 -16.11
C ASN A 196 -13.73 3.61 -15.01
N LEU A 197 -14.95 4.17 -15.07
CA LEU A 197 -15.41 5.12 -14.05
C LEU A 197 -15.48 4.47 -12.67
N PHE A 198 -16.04 3.27 -12.58
CA PHE A 198 -16.21 2.56 -11.31
C PHE A 198 -14.88 2.13 -10.70
N VAL A 199 -13.97 1.52 -11.49
CA VAL A 199 -12.65 1.11 -10.97
C VAL A 199 -11.80 2.33 -10.57
N SER A 200 -11.94 3.46 -11.27
CA SER A 200 -11.29 4.71 -10.89
C SER A 200 -11.80 5.24 -9.55
N VAL A 201 -13.12 5.26 -9.33
CA VAL A 201 -13.71 5.67 -8.04
C VAL A 201 -13.28 4.73 -6.91
N ILE A 202 -13.33 3.41 -7.12
CA ILE A 202 -12.87 2.43 -6.13
C ILE A 202 -11.40 2.67 -5.76
N ASN A 203 -10.52 2.82 -6.76
CA ASN A 203 -9.11 3.10 -6.52
C ASN A 203 -8.89 4.44 -5.78
N SER A 204 -9.61 5.49 -6.16
CA SER A 204 -9.54 6.81 -5.50
C SER A 204 -9.95 6.76 -4.02
N SER A 205 -10.90 5.87 -3.67
CA SER A 205 -11.31 5.65 -2.29
C SER A 205 -10.17 5.03 -1.46
N VAL A 206 -9.39 4.12 -2.04
CA VAL A 206 -8.21 3.51 -1.40
C VAL A 206 -7.07 4.52 -1.31
N ALA A 207 -6.83 5.29 -2.38
CA ALA A 207 -5.80 6.33 -2.44
C ALA A 207 -5.97 7.39 -1.34
N THR A 208 -7.22 7.75 -1.04
CA THR A 208 -7.57 8.76 -0.04
C THR A 208 -7.77 8.21 1.38
N LEU A 209 -7.77 6.89 1.57
CA LEU A 209 -7.80 6.25 2.89
C LEU A 209 -6.43 6.30 3.60
N SER A 210 -5.35 6.25 2.82
CA SER A 210 -3.98 6.22 3.32
C SER A 210 -3.50 7.60 3.79
N GLY A 211 -2.41 7.64 4.56
CA GLY A 211 -1.72 8.87 4.94
C GLY A 211 -1.49 9.06 6.44
N ARG A 212 -2.19 8.33 7.30
CA ARG A 212 -1.81 8.24 8.72
C ARG A 212 -0.65 7.27 8.84
N GLU A 213 0.44 7.64 9.53
CA GLU A 213 1.70 6.86 9.53
C GLU A 213 1.51 5.38 9.87
N GLY A 214 0.60 5.04 10.79
CA GLY A 214 0.32 3.64 11.16
C GLY A 214 -0.44 2.83 10.09
N TRP A 215 -0.99 3.50 9.07
CA TRP A 215 -1.84 2.93 8.04
C TRP A 215 -1.22 3.02 6.63
N ASN A 216 -0.05 3.64 6.48
CA ASN A 216 0.61 3.74 5.19
C ASN A 216 1.08 2.35 4.73
N MET A 217 0.71 2.00 3.50
CA MET A 217 1.14 0.81 2.79
C MET A 217 2.17 1.21 1.73
N LEU A 218 3.21 0.41 1.55
CA LEU A 218 4.06 0.56 0.38
C LEU A 218 3.27 0.11 -0.85
N TRP A 219 3.49 0.80 -1.96
CA TRP A 219 3.02 0.41 -3.27
C TRP A 219 4.23 0.16 -4.17
N GLY A 220 4.31 -1.04 -4.73
CA GLY A 220 5.45 -1.54 -5.48
C GLY A 220 5.70 -0.81 -6.80
N GLY A 221 4.75 0.00 -7.25
CA GLY A 221 4.95 0.87 -8.41
C GLY A 221 5.88 2.02 -8.13
N SER A 222 5.94 2.52 -6.89
CA SER A 222 6.90 3.57 -6.51
C SER A 222 7.09 3.63 -5.00
N MET A 223 8.25 3.15 -4.55
CA MET A 223 8.65 3.14 -3.15
C MET A 223 10.16 3.32 -3.00
N ALA A 224 10.59 3.83 -1.86
CA ALA A 224 12.00 3.97 -1.54
C ALA A 224 12.28 3.60 -0.09
N LEU A 225 13.51 3.17 0.18
CA LEU A 225 14.02 2.93 1.51
C LEU A 225 15.49 3.34 1.64
N THR A 226 15.92 3.63 2.86
CA THR A 226 17.36 3.81 3.12
C THR A 226 18.08 2.47 3.02
N HIS A 227 19.31 2.47 2.52
CA HIS A 227 20.14 1.27 2.44
C HIS A 227 20.41 0.65 3.83
N SER A 228 20.49 1.48 4.88
CA SER A 228 20.57 0.98 6.26
C SER A 228 19.36 0.09 6.66
N ALA A 229 18.15 0.47 6.24
CA ALA A 229 16.94 -0.30 6.48
C ALA A 229 16.86 -1.53 5.58
N PHE A 230 17.36 -1.44 4.34
CA PHE A 230 17.50 -2.58 3.44
C PHE A 230 18.35 -3.69 4.07
N ARG A 231 19.50 -3.32 4.67
CA ARG A 231 20.39 -4.26 5.35
C ARG A 231 19.82 -4.77 6.67
N ASP A 232 19.24 -3.90 7.51
CA ASP A 232 18.67 -4.29 8.80
C ASP A 232 17.46 -5.24 8.69
N LEU A 233 16.69 -5.13 7.59
CA LEU A 233 15.56 -6.01 7.32
C LEU A 233 15.93 -7.29 6.57
N ASP A 234 17.18 -7.43 6.12
CA ASP A 234 17.62 -8.49 5.22
C ASP A 234 16.66 -8.67 4.04
N VAL A 235 16.50 -7.60 3.24
CA VAL A 235 15.53 -7.56 2.14
C VAL A 235 15.72 -8.71 1.13
N PRO A 236 16.94 -9.13 0.75
CA PRO A 236 17.12 -10.30 -0.11
C PRO A 236 16.45 -11.56 0.45
N GLU A 237 16.67 -11.86 1.74
CA GLU A 237 16.04 -13.00 2.40
C GLU A 237 14.52 -12.80 2.55
N LEU A 238 14.10 -11.58 2.86
CA LEU A 238 12.68 -11.24 2.92
C LEU A 238 11.98 -11.44 1.57
N PHE A 239 12.68 -11.28 0.46
CA PHE A 239 12.12 -11.46 -0.89
C PHE A 239 12.28 -12.91 -1.38
N SER A 240 13.09 -13.72 -0.70
CA SER A 240 13.22 -15.15 -0.96
C SER A 240 11.84 -15.82 -0.88
N GLY A 241 11.51 -16.52 -1.98
CA GLY A 241 10.24 -17.19 -2.23
C GLY A 241 8.99 -16.31 -2.27
N SER A 242 9.14 -14.97 -2.27
CA SER A 242 7.99 -14.04 -2.28
C SER A 242 7.40 -13.86 -3.66
N MET A 243 6.07 -13.85 -3.75
CA MET A 243 5.40 -13.28 -4.93
C MET A 243 5.40 -11.75 -4.94
N ASN A 244 5.33 -11.13 -3.76
CA ASN A 244 5.07 -9.70 -3.59
C ASN A 244 6.23 -9.01 -2.84
N ASP A 245 6.64 -7.85 -3.33
CA ASP A 245 7.71 -7.02 -2.79
C ASP A 245 7.18 -6.02 -1.75
N ASP A 246 6.19 -5.21 -2.12
CA ASP A 246 5.75 -4.03 -1.37
C ASP A 246 5.06 -4.35 -0.03
N LEU A 247 4.07 -5.25 -0.02
CA LEU A 247 3.33 -5.62 1.18
C LEU A 247 4.20 -6.45 2.15
N ARG A 248 5.07 -7.31 1.60
CA ARG A 248 6.07 -8.07 2.37
C ARG A 248 7.03 -7.11 3.06
N LEU A 249 7.61 -6.17 2.32
CA LEU A 249 8.52 -5.15 2.84
C LEU A 249 7.84 -4.20 3.85
N GLY A 250 6.67 -3.67 3.51
CA GLY A 250 5.93 -2.76 4.38
C GLY A 250 5.52 -3.41 5.70
N LYS A 251 5.24 -4.71 5.71
CA LYS A 251 4.98 -5.47 6.93
C LYS A 251 6.24 -5.67 7.78
N ALA A 252 7.37 -5.99 7.17
CA ALA A 252 8.65 -6.12 7.88
C ALA A 252 9.05 -4.77 8.51
N ALA A 253 8.94 -3.68 7.75
CA ALA A 253 9.20 -2.32 8.23
C ALA A 253 8.36 -1.96 9.47
N ARG A 254 7.04 -2.21 9.43
CA ARG A 254 6.16 -1.96 10.58
C ARG A 254 6.50 -2.81 11.79
N ARG A 255 6.85 -4.09 11.60
CA ARG A 255 7.29 -4.98 12.70
C ARG A 255 8.58 -4.50 13.36
N ARG A 256 9.50 -3.95 12.55
CA ARG A 256 10.76 -3.39 13.03
C ARG A 256 10.61 -2.04 13.74
N GLY A 257 9.45 -1.40 13.59
CA GLY A 257 9.14 -0.08 14.14
C GLY A 257 9.54 1.08 13.22
N TYR A 258 9.84 0.79 11.96
CA TYR A 258 10.16 1.81 10.96
C TYR A 258 8.92 2.57 10.50
N ARG A 259 9.15 3.82 10.10
CA ARG A 259 8.10 4.74 9.65
C ARG A 259 8.07 4.79 8.14
N ILE A 260 6.86 4.74 7.58
CA ILE A 260 6.59 4.81 6.14
C ILE A 260 5.92 6.16 5.85
N ALA A 261 6.53 6.98 4.99
CA ALA A 261 5.94 8.21 4.50
C ALA A 261 5.16 7.96 3.20
N LEU A 262 3.86 8.22 3.19
CA LEU A 262 3.10 8.35 1.93
C LEU A 262 3.24 9.78 1.41
N ILE A 263 3.84 9.97 0.23
CA ILE A 263 4.03 11.28 -0.39
C ILE A 263 2.75 11.69 -1.11
N ARG A 264 1.94 12.51 -0.45
CA ARG A 264 0.61 12.88 -0.95
C ARG A 264 0.63 13.70 -2.23
N SER A 265 1.65 14.54 -2.41
CA SER A 265 1.84 15.34 -3.61
C SER A 265 2.23 14.51 -4.83
N LEU A 266 2.72 13.28 -4.64
CA LEU A 266 3.28 12.44 -5.70
C LEU A 266 2.31 11.35 -6.17
N MET A 267 0.99 11.56 -6.06
CA MET A 267 0.02 10.56 -6.55
C MET A 267 0.20 10.34 -8.05
N MET A 268 0.45 9.10 -8.46
CA MET A 268 0.83 8.80 -9.84
C MET A 268 -0.42 8.62 -10.71
N PRO A 269 -0.68 9.49 -11.71
CA PRO A 269 -1.78 9.26 -12.64
C PRO A 269 -1.45 8.03 -13.51
N THR A 270 -2.28 7.01 -13.41
CA THR A 270 -2.11 5.76 -14.16
C THR A 270 -3.25 5.62 -15.16
N PRO A 271 -2.99 5.74 -16.47
CA PRO A 271 -4.02 5.61 -17.49
C PRO A 271 -4.62 4.20 -17.48
N ILE A 272 -5.95 4.09 -17.61
CA ILE A 272 -6.64 2.80 -17.70
C ILE A 272 -7.69 2.76 -18.81
N ASN A 273 -7.80 1.60 -19.44
CA ASN A 273 -8.89 1.23 -20.32
C ASN A 273 -9.26 -0.24 -20.12
N MET A 274 -10.22 -0.52 -19.24
CA MET A 274 -10.58 -1.86 -18.82
C MET A 274 -12.05 -2.17 -19.16
N SER A 275 -12.30 -3.41 -19.58
CA SER A 275 -13.63 -4.02 -19.55
C SER A 275 -13.99 -4.45 -18.11
N TRP A 276 -15.24 -4.83 -17.86
CA TRP A 276 -15.62 -5.37 -16.55
C TRP A 276 -14.84 -6.63 -16.16
N ALA A 277 -14.58 -7.54 -17.10
CA ALA A 277 -13.75 -8.72 -16.86
C ALA A 277 -12.37 -8.33 -16.32
N LYS A 278 -11.69 -7.40 -17.02
CA LYS A 278 -10.40 -6.85 -16.61
C LYS A 278 -10.45 -6.09 -15.28
N VAL A 279 -11.54 -5.40 -14.96
CA VAL A 279 -11.73 -4.78 -13.63
C VAL A 279 -11.76 -5.84 -12.52
N PHE A 280 -12.50 -6.93 -12.70
CA PHE A 280 -12.54 -8.02 -11.71
C PHE A 280 -11.23 -8.79 -11.64
N GLU A 281 -10.56 -9.04 -12.77
CA GLU A 281 -9.22 -9.63 -12.81
C GLU A 281 -8.21 -8.78 -12.04
N PHE A 282 -8.18 -7.47 -12.32
CA PHE A 282 -7.37 -6.50 -11.61
C PHE A 282 -7.68 -6.51 -10.11
N GLY A 283 -8.95 -6.39 -9.74
CA GLY A 283 -9.41 -6.42 -8.35
C GLY A 283 -8.99 -7.66 -7.59
N ARG A 284 -9.29 -8.82 -8.17
CA ARG A 284 -8.93 -10.13 -7.64
C ARG A 284 -7.42 -10.21 -7.39
N ARG A 285 -6.60 -9.75 -8.35
CA ARG A 285 -5.14 -9.70 -8.21
C ARG A 285 -4.68 -8.79 -7.07
N GLN A 286 -5.26 -7.60 -6.93
CA GLN A 286 -4.89 -6.67 -5.85
C GLN A 286 -5.21 -7.27 -4.48
N TYR A 287 -6.45 -7.71 -4.27
CA TYR A 287 -6.88 -8.23 -2.97
C TYR A 287 -6.32 -9.62 -2.65
N TYR A 288 -5.96 -10.43 -3.66
CA TYR A 288 -5.22 -11.68 -3.47
C TYR A 288 -3.87 -11.40 -2.79
N GLN A 289 -3.11 -10.41 -3.28
CA GLN A 289 -1.85 -10.04 -2.64
C GLN A 289 -2.09 -9.50 -1.22
N VAL A 290 -3.10 -8.63 -1.02
CA VAL A 290 -3.44 -8.11 0.32
C VAL A 290 -3.80 -9.24 1.30
N LYS A 291 -4.56 -10.25 0.86
CA LYS A 291 -4.94 -11.45 1.63
C LYS A 291 -3.72 -12.18 2.18
N HIS A 292 -2.76 -12.51 1.32
CA HIS A 292 -1.61 -13.33 1.71
C HIS A 292 -0.54 -12.55 2.50
N PHE A 293 -0.28 -11.29 2.14
CA PHE A 293 0.83 -10.54 2.70
C PHE A 293 0.42 -9.67 3.91
N THR A 294 -0.80 -9.14 3.94
CA THR A 294 -1.28 -8.21 4.98
C THR A 294 -2.73 -8.48 5.44
N ASN A 295 -2.94 -9.57 6.18
CA ASN A 295 -4.27 -10.02 6.65
C ASN A 295 -5.12 -8.91 7.32
N VAL A 296 -4.52 -8.02 8.12
CA VAL A 296 -5.26 -6.92 8.77
C VAL A 296 -5.90 -5.98 7.73
N PHE A 297 -5.18 -5.65 6.67
CA PHE A 297 -5.72 -4.79 5.61
C PHE A 297 -6.72 -5.54 4.73
N PHE A 298 -6.57 -6.86 4.57
CA PHE A 298 -7.59 -7.67 3.91
C PHE A 298 -8.92 -7.64 4.67
N TRP A 299 -8.89 -7.82 5.99
CA TRP A 299 -10.09 -7.73 6.82
C TRP A 299 -10.73 -6.34 6.79
N VAL A 300 -9.92 -5.28 6.79
CA VAL A 300 -10.45 -3.91 6.63
C VAL A 300 -11.10 -3.74 5.26
N ALA A 301 -10.47 -4.22 4.19
CA ALA A 301 -11.02 -4.18 2.84
C ALA A 301 -12.30 -5.02 2.69
N LEU A 302 -12.46 -6.10 3.47
CA LEU A 302 -13.67 -6.91 3.47
C LEU A 302 -14.80 -6.27 4.28
N PHE A 303 -14.52 -5.85 5.51
CA PHE A 303 -15.54 -5.39 6.45
C PHE A 303 -16.01 -3.96 6.19
N MET A 304 -15.16 -3.06 5.68
CA MET A 304 -15.56 -1.67 5.44
C MET A 304 -16.63 -1.55 4.34
N PRO A 305 -16.41 -2.02 3.10
CA PRO A 305 -17.46 -2.00 2.10
C PRO A 305 -18.62 -2.94 2.44
N GLY A 306 -18.37 -4.07 3.12
CA GLY A 306 -19.43 -4.96 3.61
C GLY A 306 -20.37 -4.29 4.62
N LEU A 307 -19.83 -3.57 5.62
CA LEU A 307 -20.63 -2.79 6.57
C LEU A 307 -21.52 -1.79 5.85
N TYR A 308 -20.98 -1.08 4.86
CA TYR A 308 -21.74 -0.11 4.08
C TYR A 308 -22.90 -0.77 3.35
N VAL A 309 -22.62 -1.84 2.58
CA VAL A 309 -23.62 -2.53 1.75
C VAL A 309 -24.72 -3.15 2.62
N VAL A 310 -24.35 -3.89 3.66
CA VAL A 310 -25.32 -4.55 4.56
C VAL A 310 -26.18 -3.51 5.28
N SER A 311 -25.58 -2.41 5.75
CA SER A 311 -26.33 -1.35 6.45
C SER A 311 -27.28 -0.63 5.51
N PHE A 312 -26.83 -0.26 4.30
CA PHE A 312 -27.67 0.37 3.28
C PHE A 312 -28.85 -0.53 2.89
N THR A 313 -28.60 -1.80 2.59
CA THR A 313 -29.65 -2.76 2.24
C THR A 313 -30.62 -2.97 3.39
N SER A 314 -30.14 -3.12 4.64
CA SER A 314 -31.01 -3.30 5.80
C SER A 314 -31.90 -2.07 6.05
N ALA A 315 -31.40 -0.85 5.80
CA ALA A 315 -32.18 0.38 5.91
C ALA A 315 -33.26 0.44 4.82
N LEU A 316 -32.93 0.14 3.56
CA LEU A 316 -33.91 0.07 2.48
C LEU A 316 -35.00 -0.97 2.74
N VAL A 317 -34.61 -2.18 3.17
CA VAL A 317 -35.57 -3.23 3.55
C VAL A 317 -36.46 -2.76 4.70
N SER A 318 -35.89 -2.07 5.70
CA SER A 318 -36.67 -1.52 6.82
C SER A 318 -37.68 -0.47 6.39
N VAL A 319 -37.33 0.39 5.43
CA VAL A 319 -38.26 1.37 4.85
C VAL A 319 -39.38 0.68 4.08
N PHE A 320 -39.03 -0.20 3.14
CA PHE A 320 -39.99 -0.68 2.13
C PHE A 320 -40.74 -1.95 2.52
N ALA A 321 -40.12 -2.85 3.29
CA ALA A 321 -40.75 -4.12 3.69
C ALA A 321 -41.37 -4.07 5.09
N PHE A 322 -40.87 -3.18 5.96
CA PHE A 322 -41.33 -3.05 7.35
C PHE A 322 -41.95 -1.69 7.66
N GLU A 323 -42.10 -0.81 6.67
CA GLU A 323 -42.72 0.52 6.78
C GLU A 323 -42.09 1.38 7.89
N ASN A 324 -40.84 1.12 8.26
CA ASN A 324 -40.14 1.86 9.30
C ASN A 324 -39.61 3.18 8.73
N PHE A 325 -40.42 4.23 8.85
CA PHE A 325 -40.07 5.57 8.39
C PHE A 325 -38.75 6.09 8.98
N TYR A 326 -38.39 5.72 10.22
CA TYR A 326 -37.16 6.18 10.86
C TYR A 326 -35.88 5.63 10.20
N ALA A 327 -35.96 4.56 9.40
CA ALA A 327 -34.84 4.04 8.64
C ALA A 327 -34.34 4.99 7.53
N TRP A 328 -35.09 6.06 7.20
CA TRP A 328 -34.60 7.15 6.36
C TRP A 328 -33.51 7.99 7.03
N ILE A 329 -33.46 8.06 8.36
CA ILE A 329 -32.46 8.84 9.11
C ILE A 329 -31.03 8.41 8.74
N PRO A 330 -30.64 7.13 8.86
CA PRO A 330 -29.29 6.71 8.48
C PRO A 330 -29.00 6.87 6.99
N ILE A 331 -29.98 6.63 6.10
CA ILE A 331 -29.80 6.85 4.66
C ILE A 331 -29.47 8.31 4.36
N GLY A 332 -30.25 9.25 4.90
CA GLY A 332 -30.02 10.68 4.71
C GLY A 332 -28.70 11.17 5.31
N ALA A 333 -28.37 10.70 6.52
CA ALA A 333 -27.12 11.06 7.19
C ALA A 333 -25.88 10.56 6.41
N VAL A 334 -25.86 9.28 6.00
CA VAL A 334 -24.75 8.71 5.25
C VAL A 334 -24.62 9.37 3.88
N THR A 335 -25.74 9.55 3.15
CA THR A 335 -25.72 10.23 1.85
C THR A 335 -25.12 11.63 1.97
N THR A 336 -25.45 12.36 3.04
CA THR A 336 -24.87 13.69 3.31
C THR A 336 -23.35 13.61 3.50
N PHE A 337 -22.85 12.67 4.30
CA PHE A 337 -21.41 12.48 4.49
C PHE A 337 -20.71 12.01 3.20
N ASP A 338 -21.36 11.20 2.39
CA ASP A 338 -20.85 10.80 1.07
C ASP A 338 -20.72 11.99 0.13
N GLN A 339 -21.69 12.93 0.11
CA GLN A 339 -21.56 14.16 -0.67
C GLN A 339 -20.38 15.01 -0.17
N VAL A 340 -20.21 15.14 1.14
CA VAL A 340 -19.06 15.85 1.72
C VAL A 340 -17.73 15.20 1.30
N ARG A 341 -17.65 13.87 1.38
CA ARG A 341 -16.49 13.08 0.95
C ARG A 341 -16.20 13.26 -0.54
N ALA A 342 -17.23 13.19 -1.38
CA ALA A 342 -17.13 13.35 -2.82
C ALA A 342 -16.60 14.74 -3.21
N LEU A 343 -17.18 15.81 -2.64
CA LEU A 343 -16.71 17.18 -2.84
C LEU A 343 -15.27 17.37 -2.35
N ALA A 344 -14.91 16.78 -1.21
CA ALA A 344 -13.55 16.83 -0.71
C ALA A 344 -12.56 16.12 -1.65
N ARG A 345 -12.93 14.96 -2.20
CA ARG A 345 -12.10 14.23 -3.17
C ARG A 345 -11.96 14.96 -4.50
N ALA A 346 -13.03 15.61 -4.98
CA ALA A 346 -12.96 16.45 -6.18
C ALA A 346 -11.94 17.60 -6.01
N ARG A 347 -11.86 18.21 -4.82
CA ARG A 347 -10.82 19.22 -4.52
C ARG A 347 -9.41 18.62 -4.53
N ILE A 348 -9.23 17.40 -4.00
CA ILE A 348 -7.93 16.71 -4.04
C ILE A 348 -7.48 16.50 -5.50
N ILE A 349 -8.40 16.07 -6.37
CA ILE A 349 -8.12 15.88 -7.81
C ILE A 349 -7.66 17.19 -8.44
N GLN A 350 -8.36 18.31 -8.20
CA GLN A 350 -8.00 19.63 -8.72
C GLN A 350 -6.66 20.14 -8.17
N ASP A 351 -6.33 19.80 -6.93
CA ASP A 351 -5.11 20.22 -6.24
C ASP A 351 -3.86 19.45 -6.69
N LEU A 352 -4.03 18.23 -7.21
CA LEU A 352 -2.93 17.31 -7.52
C LEU A 352 -2.60 17.22 -8.99
N PHE A 353 -3.61 17.28 -9.86
CA PHE A 353 -3.44 16.91 -11.25
C PHE A 353 -3.60 18.10 -12.19
N ASP A 354 -2.99 17.99 -13.37
CA ASP A 354 -3.11 18.97 -14.43
C ASP A 354 -4.53 19.03 -15.01
N LYS A 355 -4.81 20.06 -15.82
CA LYS A 355 -6.15 20.32 -16.37
C LYS A 355 -6.69 19.16 -17.24
N GLU A 356 -5.83 18.45 -17.97
CA GLU A 356 -6.27 17.35 -18.82
C GLU A 356 -6.67 16.15 -17.97
N THR A 357 -5.83 15.77 -17.00
CA THR A 357 -6.12 14.69 -16.06
C THR A 357 -7.39 14.99 -15.25
N VAL A 358 -7.54 16.22 -14.75
CA VAL A 358 -8.76 16.66 -14.05
C VAL A 358 -9.99 16.52 -14.95
N LYS A 359 -9.90 16.91 -16.23
CA LYS A 359 -11.01 16.77 -17.18
C LYS A 359 -11.44 15.31 -17.34
N ARG A 360 -10.50 14.38 -17.47
CA ARG A 360 -10.78 12.93 -17.57
C ARG A 360 -11.41 12.38 -16.28
N LEU A 361 -10.98 12.88 -15.12
CA LEU A 361 -11.51 12.46 -13.83
C LEU A 361 -12.86 13.09 -13.49
N ASN A 362 -13.25 14.21 -14.09
CA ASN A 362 -14.56 14.84 -13.82
C ASN A 362 -15.72 13.89 -14.15
N ASP A 363 -15.58 13.02 -15.15
CA ASP A 363 -16.60 12.02 -15.49
C ASP A 363 -16.83 11.01 -14.35
N THR A 364 -15.83 10.80 -13.49
CA THR A 364 -15.96 9.92 -12.31
C THR A 364 -16.77 10.55 -11.18
N ALA A 365 -16.92 11.88 -11.17
CA ALA A 365 -17.63 12.60 -10.12
C ALA A 365 -19.09 12.15 -10.02
N TRP A 366 -19.72 11.90 -11.17
CA TRP A 366 -21.11 11.44 -11.20
C TRP A 366 -21.28 10.07 -10.48
N VAL A 367 -20.35 9.14 -10.69
CA VAL A 367 -20.34 7.81 -10.02
C VAL A 367 -20.10 7.96 -8.53
N GLU A 368 -19.13 8.78 -8.15
CA GLU A 368 -18.82 9.06 -6.74
C GLU A 368 -20.04 9.68 -6.01
N HIS A 369 -20.72 10.65 -6.63
CA HIS A 369 -21.85 11.36 -6.03
C HIS A 369 -23.14 10.54 -5.97
N MET A 370 -23.48 9.83 -7.06
CA MET A 370 -24.80 9.21 -7.22
C MET A 370 -24.80 7.69 -6.97
N PHE A 371 -23.66 7.01 -7.11
CA PHE A 371 -23.56 5.55 -7.15
C PHE A 371 -22.71 4.97 -6.02
N THR A 372 -22.61 5.66 -4.86
CA THR A 372 -21.85 5.14 -3.72
C THR A 372 -22.23 3.73 -3.29
N PRO A 373 -23.52 3.39 -3.09
CA PRO A 373 -23.90 2.02 -2.77
C PRO A 373 -23.45 0.98 -3.81
N VAL A 374 -23.45 1.34 -5.09
CA VAL A 374 -23.13 0.43 -6.19
C VAL A 374 -21.63 0.20 -6.28
N TRP A 375 -20.80 1.25 -6.25
CA TRP A 375 -19.35 1.03 -6.33
C TRP A 375 -18.79 0.40 -5.04
N MET A 376 -19.42 0.64 -3.87
CA MET A 376 -19.09 -0.07 -2.63
C MET A 376 -19.45 -1.56 -2.72
N LEU A 377 -20.58 -1.91 -3.34
CA LEU A 377 -20.93 -3.30 -3.63
C LEU A 377 -19.92 -3.97 -4.57
N ILE A 378 -19.56 -3.31 -5.68
CA ILE A 378 -18.58 -3.85 -6.63
C ILE A 378 -17.22 -4.05 -5.95
N HIS A 379 -16.75 -3.07 -5.17
CA HIS A 379 -15.54 -3.21 -4.37
C HIS A 379 -15.65 -4.42 -3.44
N TRP A 380 -16.76 -4.58 -2.71
CA TRP A 380 -16.96 -5.71 -1.82
C TRP A 380 -16.90 -7.06 -2.55
N ILE A 381 -17.55 -7.16 -3.71
CA ILE A 381 -17.51 -8.36 -4.57
C ILE A 381 -16.07 -8.67 -5.01
N MET A 382 -15.27 -7.66 -5.38
CA MET A 382 -13.86 -7.87 -5.74
C MET A 382 -13.04 -8.44 -4.56
N VAL A 383 -13.29 -7.99 -3.33
CA VAL A 383 -12.61 -8.53 -2.13
C VAL A 383 -13.09 -9.94 -1.82
N ILE A 384 -14.39 -10.21 -1.90
CA ILE A 384 -14.97 -11.55 -1.70
C ILE A 384 -14.39 -12.52 -2.74
N ALA A 385 -14.37 -12.15 -4.02
CA ALA A 385 -13.78 -12.97 -5.08
C ALA A 385 -12.30 -13.31 -4.80
N ALA A 386 -11.53 -12.35 -4.28
CA ALA A 386 -10.15 -12.60 -3.87
C ALA A 386 -10.02 -13.50 -2.63
N ALA A 387 -11.02 -13.51 -1.72
CA ALA A 387 -11.04 -14.40 -0.57
C ALA A 387 -11.01 -15.87 -1.00
N PHE A 388 -11.67 -16.21 -2.10
CA PHE A 388 -11.75 -17.58 -2.65
C PHE A 388 -10.68 -17.89 -3.71
N ALA A 389 -9.93 -16.89 -4.17
CA ALA A 389 -8.86 -17.11 -5.15
C ALA A 389 -7.71 -17.93 -4.53
N LYS A 390 -7.36 -19.04 -5.19
CA LYS A 390 -6.17 -19.88 -4.90
C LYS A 390 -4.96 -19.45 -5.73
N LYS A 391 -5.18 -19.14 -7.02
CA LYS A 391 -4.15 -18.74 -7.99
C LYS A 391 -4.40 -17.35 -8.54
N VAL A 392 -3.34 -16.70 -9.00
CA VAL A 392 -3.39 -15.41 -9.67
C VAL A 392 -2.45 -15.38 -10.87
N THR A 393 -2.91 -14.83 -11.98
CA THR A 393 -2.07 -14.62 -13.16
C THR A 393 -1.65 -13.16 -13.22
N TRP A 394 -0.36 -12.93 -13.46
CA TRP A 394 0.20 -11.61 -13.58
C TRP A 394 1.40 -11.62 -14.53
N ALA A 395 1.37 -10.73 -15.52
CA ALA A 395 2.41 -10.58 -16.54
C ALA A 395 2.77 -11.91 -17.24
N GLY A 396 1.75 -12.70 -17.59
CA GLY A 396 1.88 -13.99 -18.27
C GLY A 396 2.28 -15.17 -17.39
N VAL A 397 2.43 -14.98 -16.07
CA VAL A 397 2.82 -16.03 -15.13
C VAL A 397 1.70 -16.28 -14.12
N THR A 398 1.36 -17.55 -13.90
CA THR A 398 0.34 -17.97 -12.93
C THR A 398 1.00 -18.45 -11.65
N TYR A 399 0.70 -17.78 -10.55
CA TYR A 399 1.28 -18.00 -9.24
C TYR A 399 0.25 -18.57 -8.27
N GLU A 400 0.74 -19.38 -7.33
CA GLU A 400 0.05 -19.77 -6.11
C GLU A 400 0.92 -19.45 -4.90
N VAL A 401 0.43 -18.61 -4.00
CA VAL A 401 1.13 -18.24 -2.77
C VAL A 401 0.75 -19.23 -1.66
N LYS A 402 1.61 -20.22 -1.42
CA LYS A 402 1.44 -21.23 -0.35
C LYS A 402 1.67 -20.61 1.03
N SER A 403 2.74 -19.82 1.13
CA SER A 403 3.03 -19.02 2.31
C SER A 403 3.61 -17.69 1.87
N ARG A 404 3.86 -16.77 2.82
CA ARG A 404 4.49 -15.50 2.44
C ARG A 404 5.85 -15.72 1.79
N ASN A 405 6.56 -16.78 2.19
CA ASN A 405 7.92 -17.12 1.79
C ASN A 405 7.98 -18.24 0.74
N GLU A 406 6.83 -18.67 0.21
CA GLU A 406 6.77 -19.79 -0.72
C GLU A 406 5.71 -19.53 -1.77
N THR A 407 6.17 -19.42 -3.02
CA THR A 407 5.32 -19.19 -4.19
C THR A 407 5.59 -20.30 -5.20
N VAL A 408 4.53 -20.99 -5.61
CA VAL A 408 4.58 -22.00 -6.66
C VAL A 408 4.17 -21.36 -7.98
N ILE A 409 4.95 -21.61 -9.03
CA ILE A 409 4.63 -21.18 -10.39
C ILE A 409 3.96 -22.36 -11.10
N HIS A 410 2.74 -22.13 -11.58
CA HIS A 410 1.94 -23.17 -12.24
C HIS A 410 2.06 -23.13 -13.76
N ALA A 411 2.17 -21.94 -14.33
CA ALA A 411 2.24 -21.74 -15.78
C ALA A 411 2.96 -20.44 -16.11
N ARG A 412 3.65 -20.43 -17.25
CA ARG A 412 4.29 -19.26 -17.85
C ARG A 412 3.96 -19.26 -19.35
N LYS A 413 3.40 -18.18 -19.86
CA LYS A 413 3.29 -17.95 -21.31
C LYS A 413 4.66 -17.49 -21.84
N SER A 414 5.11 -18.04 -22.97
CA SER A 414 6.40 -17.64 -23.55
C SER A 414 6.35 -16.21 -24.08
N ILE A 415 7.48 -15.51 -24.08
CA ILE A 415 7.58 -14.14 -24.63
C ILE A 415 7.19 -14.10 -26.12
N GLY A 416 7.31 -15.22 -26.84
CA GLY A 416 6.97 -15.34 -28.27
C GLY A 416 5.50 -15.67 -28.58
N ASP A 417 4.71 -16.11 -27.59
CA ASP A 417 3.27 -16.35 -27.77
C ASP A 417 2.43 -15.06 -27.68
N ALA A 418 3.05 -13.95 -27.26
CA ALA A 418 2.53 -12.62 -27.49
C ALA A 418 2.81 -12.24 -28.96
N ALA A 419 1.86 -12.52 -29.85
CA ALA A 419 2.00 -12.27 -31.29
C ALA A 419 2.51 -10.82 -31.59
N PRO A 420 3.27 -10.62 -32.68
CA PRO A 420 3.71 -9.30 -33.13
C PRO A 420 2.51 -8.55 -33.74
N GLY A 421 1.66 -8.00 -32.88
CA GLY A 421 0.54 -7.14 -33.22
C GLY A 421 0.79 -5.74 -32.67
N ILE A 422 1.07 -4.80 -33.55
CA ILE A 422 1.06 -3.37 -33.26
C ILE A 422 -0.30 -3.01 -32.61
N PRO A 423 -0.36 -2.50 -31.37
CA PRO A 423 -1.56 -1.86 -30.89
C PRO A 423 -1.67 -0.56 -31.69
N LYS A 424 -2.69 -0.45 -32.55
CA LYS A 424 -3.12 0.85 -33.05
C LYS A 424 -3.41 1.71 -31.83
N ALA A 425 -3.00 2.98 -31.89
CA ALA A 425 -3.04 3.97 -30.80
C ALA A 425 -4.43 4.26 -30.18
N ASP A 426 -5.45 3.46 -30.51
CA ASP A 426 -6.79 3.53 -29.93
C ASP A 426 -7.19 2.23 -29.20
N GLU A 427 -6.36 1.21 -29.09
CA GLU A 427 -6.63 -0.03 -28.34
C GLU A 427 -5.40 -0.39 -27.51
N ALA A 428 -5.34 0.11 -26.28
CA ALA A 428 -4.39 -0.36 -25.28
C ALA A 428 -4.92 -1.68 -24.68
N ASP A 429 -4.56 -2.79 -25.31
CA ASP A 429 -4.45 -4.09 -24.66
C ASP A 429 -3.21 -4.08 -23.78
N GLU A 430 -3.40 -4.11 -22.46
CA GLU A 430 -2.35 -4.58 -21.55
C GLU A 430 -2.81 -5.87 -20.85
N ALA A 431 -2.34 -6.97 -21.44
CA ALA A 431 -2.12 -8.32 -20.90
C ALA A 431 -3.34 -9.14 -20.42
N ASP A 432 -3.93 -9.84 -21.37
CA ASP A 432 -4.25 -11.29 -21.43
C ASP A 432 -4.91 -12.02 -20.25
N GLU A 433 -6.21 -12.26 -20.44
CA GLU A 433 -6.94 -13.42 -19.89
C GLU A 433 -6.87 -14.59 -20.88
N ALA A 434 -7.03 -15.84 -20.41
CA ALA A 434 -7.69 -16.97 -21.11
C ALA A 434 -7.67 -18.25 -20.24
N ASP A 435 -8.84 -18.60 -19.71
CA ASP A 435 -9.62 -19.84 -19.90
C ASP A 435 -9.25 -21.26 -19.38
N GLU A 436 -10.30 -21.83 -18.77
CA GLU A 436 -10.84 -23.21 -18.76
C GLU A 436 -10.42 -24.26 -17.69
N ALA A 437 -11.49 -24.85 -17.12
CA ALA A 437 -11.67 -26.21 -16.59
C ALA A 437 -10.83 -26.66 -15.37
N ASP A 438 -11.29 -27.51 -14.45
CA ASP A 438 -12.59 -28.00 -14.01
C ASP A 438 -12.31 -28.70 -12.66
N GLU A 439 -13.34 -28.77 -11.83
CA GLU A 439 -13.59 -29.79 -10.78
C GLU A 439 -12.66 -29.94 -9.55
N ALA A 440 -13.34 -29.95 -8.39
CA ALA A 440 -13.15 -30.86 -7.25
C ALA A 440 -11.79 -30.86 -6.51
N ASP A 441 -11.75 -30.27 -5.31
CA ASP A 441 -12.14 -30.99 -4.09
C ASP A 441 -11.69 -30.29 -2.81
N GLU A 442 -12.41 -30.62 -1.75
CA GLU A 442 -12.45 -29.99 -0.44
C GLU A 442 -11.29 -30.38 0.50
N ALA A 443 -11.19 -29.57 1.55
CA ALA A 443 -10.64 -29.84 2.87
C ALA A 443 -9.12 -30.02 3.00
N ASP A 444 -8.50 -29.18 3.84
CA ASP A 444 -8.14 -29.68 5.17
C ASP A 444 -7.88 -28.52 6.16
N GLU A 445 -8.43 -28.70 7.34
CA GLU A 445 -8.30 -27.84 8.51
C GLU A 445 -7.00 -28.12 9.28
N ALA A 446 -6.65 -27.13 10.11
CA ALA A 446 -6.06 -27.24 11.46
C ALA A 446 -5.03 -28.34 11.75
N ASP A 447 -3.81 -27.92 12.05
CA ASP A 447 -3.10 -28.09 13.33
C ASP A 447 -1.73 -27.37 13.13
N GLU A 448 -1.12 -26.66 14.07
CA GLU A 448 -0.69 -27.14 15.37
C GLU A 448 -0.57 -25.99 16.39
N ALA A 449 -1.07 -26.25 17.59
CA ALA A 449 -0.52 -25.71 18.82
C ALA A 449 -0.79 -26.73 19.93
N ASP A 450 0.25 -27.38 20.43
CA ASP A 450 0.55 -27.42 21.86
C ASP A 450 1.81 -28.25 22.10
N GLU A 451 2.63 -27.78 23.04
CA GLU A 451 3.26 -28.55 24.13
C GLU A 451 4.44 -27.74 24.70
N ALA A 452 4.29 -27.31 25.95
CA ALA A 452 5.39 -26.90 26.82
C ALA A 452 4.99 -27.17 28.27
N ASP A 453 5.79 -27.98 28.97
CA ASP A 453 6.13 -27.89 30.41
C ASP A 453 7.29 -28.87 30.69
N GLU A 454 8.50 -28.37 30.97
CA GLU A 454 9.15 -28.23 32.29
C GLU A 454 9.71 -29.53 32.92
N ALA A 455 11.05 -29.62 33.06
CA ALA A 455 11.73 -30.03 34.29
C ALA A 455 13.25 -29.71 34.25
N ASP A 456 13.76 -29.32 35.42
CA ASP A 456 15.13 -28.91 35.79
C ASP A 456 16.22 -29.97 35.59
N GLU A 457 17.43 -29.52 35.24
CA GLU A 457 18.68 -29.89 35.94
C GLU A 457 19.86 -29.00 35.50
N LYS A 458 20.70 -28.58 36.46
CA LYS A 458 22.05 -28.02 36.20
C LYS A 458 23.09 -29.05 36.62
N PRO A 459 24.20 -29.14 35.88
CA PRO A 459 25.45 -28.66 36.47
C PRO A 459 26.31 -27.82 35.51
N ALA A 460 27.40 -27.29 36.06
CA ALA A 460 28.21 -26.21 35.56
C ALA A 460 29.27 -26.62 34.52
N THR A 461 29.42 -25.80 33.47
CA THR A 461 30.69 -25.48 32.81
C THR A 461 30.66 -24.01 32.40
N SER A 462 31.72 -23.28 32.72
CA SER A 462 31.87 -21.84 32.53
C SER A 462 32.17 -21.49 31.07
N ASP A 463 31.21 -20.88 30.38
CA ASP A 463 31.39 -20.24 29.08
C ASP A 463 31.11 -18.73 29.20
N PRO A 464 31.99 -17.82 28.72
CA PRO A 464 31.84 -16.36 28.91
C PRO A 464 30.56 -15.78 28.29
N ASP A 465 29.94 -16.47 27.33
CA ASP A 465 28.74 -16.01 26.63
C ASP A 465 27.44 -16.23 27.43
N ASP A 466 27.44 -17.13 28.41
CA ASP A 466 26.27 -17.40 29.25
C ASP A 466 26.11 -16.38 30.38
N GLU A 467 27.19 -15.79 30.87
CA GLU A 467 27.14 -14.68 31.82
C GLU A 467 26.54 -13.41 31.19
N GLU A 468 26.83 -13.15 29.90
CA GLU A 468 26.27 -11.99 29.20
C GLU A 468 24.76 -12.15 28.95
N LYS A 469 24.32 -13.36 28.59
CA LYS A 469 22.89 -13.68 28.42
C LYS A 469 22.15 -13.66 29.76
N ALA A 470 22.74 -14.18 30.84
CA ALA A 470 22.17 -14.12 32.19
C ALA A 470 22.03 -12.67 32.69
N SER A 471 23.08 -11.85 32.49
CA SER A 471 23.11 -10.40 32.75
C SER A 471 22.01 -9.64 32.00
N LYS A 472 21.83 -9.92 30.70
CA LYS A 472 20.77 -9.32 29.87
C LYS A 472 19.37 -9.75 30.36
N LYS A 473 19.16 -11.02 30.73
CA LYS A 473 17.89 -11.55 31.24
C LYS A 473 17.53 -10.95 32.61
N GLU A 474 18.52 -10.78 33.49
CA GLU A 474 18.33 -10.14 34.81
C GLU A 474 18.03 -8.64 34.69
N LYS A 475 18.73 -7.91 33.80
CA LYS A 475 18.42 -6.51 33.46
C LYS A 475 17.00 -6.36 32.91
N LYS A 476 16.53 -7.29 32.07
CA LYS A 476 15.15 -7.31 31.55
C LYS A 476 14.12 -7.55 32.67
N LYS A 477 14.38 -8.49 33.59
CA LYS A 477 13.54 -8.75 34.79
C LYS A 477 13.49 -7.53 35.72
N LYS A 478 14.62 -6.87 36.01
CA LYS A 478 14.67 -5.63 36.82
C LYS A 478 13.92 -4.48 36.15
N LYS A 479 14.03 -4.32 34.82
CA LYS A 479 13.27 -3.30 34.04
C LYS A 479 11.76 -3.55 34.07
N LYS A 480 11.31 -4.81 33.95
CA LYS A 480 9.89 -5.19 34.11
C LYS A 480 9.38 -4.93 35.54
N LYS A 481 10.13 -5.30 36.58
CA LYS A 481 9.75 -5.01 37.99
C LYS A 481 9.65 -3.50 38.27
N ARG A 482 10.58 -2.68 37.75
CA ARG A 482 10.51 -1.20 37.85
C ARG A 482 9.30 -0.62 37.13
N LYS A 483 8.96 -1.10 35.93
CA LYS A 483 7.73 -0.68 35.21
C LYS A 483 6.46 -1.06 35.98
N LYS A 484 6.40 -2.26 36.57
CA LYS A 484 5.24 -2.72 37.38
C LYS A 484 5.09 -1.89 38.67
N LYS A 485 6.19 -1.53 39.36
CA LYS A 485 6.17 -0.60 40.51
C LYS A 485 5.72 0.80 40.11
N LYS A 486 6.21 1.37 38.99
CA LYS A 486 5.74 2.68 38.49
C LYS A 486 4.25 2.68 38.15
N LYS A 487 3.75 1.61 37.53
CA LYS A 487 2.32 1.46 37.21
C LYS A 487 1.46 1.40 38.49
N LYS A 488 1.86 0.59 39.48
CA LYS A 488 1.17 0.53 40.79
C LYS A 488 1.16 1.87 41.53
N LYS A 489 2.27 2.63 41.50
CA LYS A 489 2.33 3.97 42.11
C LYS A 489 1.36 4.93 41.43
N LYS A 490 1.36 4.97 40.09
CA LYS A 490 0.45 5.83 39.31
C LYS A 490 -1.03 5.51 39.56
N THR A 491 -1.38 4.23 39.74
CA THR A 491 -2.75 3.82 40.09
C THR A 491 -3.13 4.21 41.52
N LYS A 492 -2.18 4.17 42.47
CA LYS A 492 -2.41 4.62 43.85
C LYS A 492 -2.62 6.13 43.91
N ASP A 493 -1.77 6.90 43.22
CA ASP A 493 -1.87 8.37 43.16
C ASP A 493 -3.19 8.82 42.49
N GLN A 494 -3.67 8.08 41.47
CA GLN A 494 -4.99 8.34 40.85
C GLN A 494 -6.17 8.00 41.77
N LYS A 495 -6.03 6.98 42.63
CA LYS A 495 -7.07 6.61 43.60
C LYS A 495 -7.17 7.64 44.72
N GLU A 496 -6.04 8.05 45.29
CA GLU A 496 -5.99 9.10 46.33
C GLU A 496 -6.54 10.44 45.81
N LYS A 497 -6.29 10.79 44.54
CA LYS A 497 -6.85 12.01 43.94
C LYS A 497 -8.37 11.95 43.78
N LYS A 498 -8.91 10.77 43.42
CA LYS A 498 -10.35 10.55 43.25
C LYS A 498 -11.10 10.49 44.59
N ASP A 499 -10.44 9.99 45.63
CA ASP A 499 -11.00 9.96 46.99
C ASP A 499 -11.02 11.38 47.60
N LYS A 500 -10.05 12.24 47.26
CA LYS A 500 -10.00 13.65 47.70
C LYS A 500 -11.07 14.54 47.04
N GLU A 501 -11.31 14.34 45.74
CA GLU A 501 -12.41 15.01 45.02
C GLU A 501 -13.80 14.61 45.56
N LYS A 502 -13.94 13.36 46.04
CA LYS A 502 -15.19 12.90 46.68
C LYS A 502 -15.41 13.46 48.08
N SER A 503 -14.36 13.74 48.85
CA SER A 503 -14.50 14.38 50.16
C SER A 503 -14.90 15.86 50.05
N GLU A 504 -14.37 16.57 49.04
CA GLU A 504 -14.69 17.99 48.80
C GLU A 504 -16.11 18.20 48.24
N SER A 505 -16.69 17.21 47.56
CA SER A 505 -18.10 17.28 47.10
C SER A 505 -19.13 16.92 48.18
N SER A 506 -18.69 16.46 49.36
CA SER A 506 -19.57 16.05 50.47
C SER A 506 -19.70 17.09 51.59
N SER A 507 -18.97 18.21 51.52
CA SER A 507 -18.96 19.26 52.54
C SER A 507 -19.76 20.52 52.15
N SER A 508 -20.59 20.47 51.11
CA SER A 508 -21.36 21.65 50.63
C SER A 508 -22.88 21.54 50.83
N SER A 509 -23.36 20.69 51.74
CA SER A 509 -24.78 20.57 52.06
C SER A 509 -24.99 20.39 53.56
N ASP A 510 -24.88 21.47 54.32
CA ASP A 510 -25.53 21.61 55.63
C ASP A 510 -25.53 23.08 56.06
N SER A 511 -26.70 23.73 56.00
CA SER A 511 -27.14 24.70 56.99
C SER A 511 -28.67 24.90 56.92
N PRO A 512 -29.36 25.08 58.05
CA PRO A 512 -30.81 24.93 58.18
C PRO A 512 -31.59 26.25 58.19
N ASP A 513 -32.90 26.13 57.94
CA ASP A 513 -33.95 27.13 58.11
C ASP A 513 -33.91 27.88 59.45
N SER A 514 -34.25 29.19 59.42
CA SER A 514 -35.07 29.83 60.46
C SER A 514 -35.61 31.22 60.04
N ASP A 515 -36.94 31.26 59.86
CA ASP A 515 -37.93 32.21 60.43
C ASP A 515 -37.96 33.74 60.19
N SER A 516 -39.22 34.20 60.06
CA SER A 516 -39.81 35.53 60.33
C SER A 516 -39.36 36.69 59.41
N THR A 517 -40.22 37.49 58.77
CA THR A 517 -41.53 38.06 59.17
C THR A 517 -42.28 38.53 57.92
#